data_AF-A0A0C4WHK0-F1
#
_entry.id   AF-A0A0C4WHK0-F1
#
_cell.length_a   1.000
_cell.length_b   1.000
_cell.length_c   1.000
_cell.angle_alpha   90.00
_cell.angle_beta   90.00
_cell.angle_gamma   90.00
#
_symmetry.space_group_name_H-M   'P 1'
#
loop_
_entity.id
_entity.type
_entity.pdbx_description
1 polymer ?
#
loop_
_entity_poly.entity_id
_entity_poly.type
_entity_poly.pdbx_seq_one_letter_code
_entity_poly.pdbx_strand_id
1 'polypeptide(L)'
;MKSKFARGLIAASLSIGNVALAAPFQKEPIDTLKDEGWFKACLQIDDLQEPADTAGKEWRDHVSLKAACLAEARRDAEAVAFLEEKMARGGRSPQLLDFLGTSQFRLGQNAEAAASFEEALEGGVSYNDRPNLYRKLAAAYLKQASASGKAPDKAVLAKAERYTRLLLETDPIAGPAVYAQLARVRLMQGAYDESISLFGEALTLNASYPGWPGEVRRIMEVEFTMGLGQAYYRRGDKSRGAALMEQAIDIAPTESLKAVMRAIRDDTLRPATAGLGLDWRPGLPGVWTATGART
;
A
#
# COMPACT_ATOMS: atom_id res chain seq x y z
N MET A 1 18.59 -17.40 22.94
CA MET A 1 18.66 -16.04 22.34
C MET A 1 17.28 -15.68 21.82
N LYS A 2 16.67 -14.63 22.38
CA LYS A 2 15.26 -14.28 22.19
C LYS A 2 15.04 -13.40 20.96
N SER A 3 14.03 -13.77 20.19
CA SER A 3 13.43 -13.10 19.03
C SER A 3 13.38 -11.56 19.16
N LYS A 4 13.93 -10.87 18.15
CA LYS A 4 13.79 -9.42 17.91
C LYS A 4 12.70 -9.09 16.87
N PHE A 5 11.75 -9.99 16.62
CA PHE A 5 10.73 -9.82 15.57
C PHE A 5 9.48 -9.03 15.99
N ALA A 6 9.46 -8.41 17.18
CA ALA A 6 8.21 -7.94 17.81
C ALA A 6 8.05 -6.41 17.94
N ARG A 7 8.68 -5.57 17.11
CA ARG A 7 8.59 -4.09 17.29
C ARG A 7 8.29 -3.25 16.04
N GLY A 8 7.66 -3.83 15.02
CA GLY A 8 7.25 -3.11 13.80
C GLY A 8 5.76 -3.17 13.46
N LEU A 9 4.86 -3.31 14.44
CA LEU A 9 3.44 -3.63 14.22
C LEU A 9 2.47 -2.51 14.63
N ILE A 10 2.88 -1.25 14.55
CA ILE A 10 2.01 -0.11 14.84
C ILE A 10 2.01 0.79 13.59
N ALA A 11 0.89 0.71 12.84
CA ALA A 11 0.49 1.44 11.62
C ALA A 11 0.22 0.57 10.37
N ALA A 12 -0.23 -0.67 10.53
CA ALA A 12 -0.70 -1.51 9.41
C ALA A 12 -2.22 -1.43 9.21
N SER A 13 -2.78 -0.22 9.14
CA SER A 13 -4.10 -0.05 8.53
C SER A 13 -3.94 -0.05 7.00
N LEU A 14 -4.44 -1.13 6.38
CA LEU A 14 -4.92 -1.25 4.99
C LEU A 14 -3.88 -1.07 3.88
N SER A 15 -3.37 -2.17 3.32
CA SER A 15 -3.04 -2.35 1.88
C SER A 15 -2.29 -3.68 1.67
N ILE A 16 -2.87 -4.83 1.98
CA ILE A 16 -2.28 -6.09 1.50
C ILE A 16 -2.66 -6.29 0.02
N GLY A 17 -3.91 -5.99 -0.33
CA GLY A 17 -4.42 -6.06 -1.69
C GLY A 17 -3.83 -5.03 -2.64
N ASN A 18 -3.50 -3.82 -2.17
CA ASN A 18 -2.92 -2.79 -3.04
C ASN A 18 -1.43 -3.02 -3.34
N VAL A 19 -0.69 -3.80 -2.55
CA VAL A 19 0.69 -4.17 -2.92
C VAL A 19 0.68 -5.24 -4.02
N ALA A 20 -0.30 -6.14 -4.00
CA ALA A 20 -0.53 -7.11 -5.08
C ALA A 20 -1.15 -6.46 -6.35
N LEU A 21 -1.97 -5.43 -6.20
CA LEU A 21 -2.60 -4.68 -7.31
C LEU A 21 -1.79 -3.46 -7.81
N ALA A 22 -0.74 -3.04 -7.11
CA ALA A 22 0.24 -2.06 -7.59
C ALA A 22 1.22 -2.67 -8.61
N ALA A 23 1.20 -3.99 -8.78
CA ALA A 23 1.75 -4.63 -9.95
C ALA A 23 0.62 -4.78 -10.99
N PRO A 24 0.55 -3.93 -12.03
CA PRO A 24 0.19 -4.49 -13.31
C PRO A 24 1.35 -5.42 -13.71
N PHE A 25 1.02 -6.68 -13.99
CA PHE A 25 1.67 -7.40 -15.08
C PHE A 25 1.91 -6.38 -16.20
N GLN A 26 3.15 -5.96 -16.40
CA GLN A 26 3.47 -5.10 -17.54
C GLN A 26 2.98 -5.85 -18.78
N LYS A 27 2.11 -5.20 -19.57
CA LYS A 27 1.96 -5.57 -20.97
C LYS A 27 3.32 -5.30 -21.60
N GLU A 28 4.04 -6.37 -21.89
CA GLU A 28 5.48 -6.41 -22.16
C GLU A 28 5.92 -5.44 -23.27
N PRO A 29 6.79 -4.45 -22.97
CA PRO A 29 7.40 -3.62 -24.01
C PRO A 29 8.91 -3.84 -24.17
N ILE A 30 9.55 -4.71 -23.37
CA ILE A 30 11.01 -4.94 -23.46
C ILE A 30 11.27 -6.11 -24.41
N ASP A 31 12.00 -5.87 -25.50
CA ASP A 31 12.24 -6.88 -26.54
C ASP A 31 12.98 -8.13 -25.99
N THR A 32 13.89 -7.94 -25.02
CA THR A 32 14.56 -9.06 -24.31
C THR A 32 13.58 -9.98 -23.55
N LEU A 33 12.45 -9.45 -23.05
CA LEU A 33 11.42 -10.26 -22.40
C LEU A 33 10.66 -11.13 -23.39
N LYS A 34 10.48 -10.65 -24.63
CA LYS A 34 9.79 -11.38 -25.70
C LYS A 34 10.58 -12.61 -26.13
N ASP A 35 11.91 -12.55 -26.09
CA ASP A 35 12.79 -13.61 -26.59
C ASP A 35 13.13 -14.68 -25.54
N GLU A 36 13.32 -14.29 -24.28
CA GLU A 36 13.85 -15.19 -23.24
C GLU A 36 12.86 -15.54 -22.13
N GLY A 37 11.77 -14.77 -21.99
CA GLY A 37 10.79 -14.89 -20.93
C GLY A 37 11.24 -14.25 -19.61
N TRP A 38 10.30 -13.64 -18.90
CA TRP A 38 10.53 -12.84 -17.67
C TRP A 38 11.43 -13.50 -16.63
N PHE A 39 11.17 -14.76 -16.29
CA PHE A 39 11.88 -15.46 -15.22
C PHE A 39 13.34 -15.71 -15.57
N LYS A 40 13.63 -16.07 -16.82
CA LYS A 40 14.99 -16.31 -17.30
C LYS A 40 15.79 -15.01 -17.35
N ALA A 41 15.18 -13.95 -17.88
CA ALA A 41 15.79 -12.62 -17.92
C ALA A 41 16.18 -12.11 -16.53
N CYS A 42 15.33 -12.31 -15.51
CA CYS A 42 15.64 -11.91 -14.14
C CYS A 42 16.74 -12.75 -13.47
N LEU A 43 16.91 -14.02 -13.83
CA LEU A 43 17.99 -14.85 -13.31
C LEU A 43 19.36 -14.43 -13.85
N GLN A 44 19.40 -13.89 -15.06
CA GLN A 44 20.64 -13.53 -15.76
C GLN A 44 20.96 -12.03 -15.69
N ILE A 45 20.13 -11.23 -15.01
CA ILE A 45 20.21 -9.76 -15.06
C ILE A 45 21.51 -9.20 -14.48
N ASP A 46 22.14 -9.92 -13.55
CA ASP A 46 23.44 -9.55 -12.99
C ASP A 46 24.61 -9.93 -13.91
N ASP A 47 24.40 -10.81 -14.88
CA ASP A 47 25.39 -11.22 -15.89
C ASP A 47 25.32 -10.37 -17.17
N LEU A 48 24.25 -9.58 -17.35
CA LEU A 48 24.08 -8.70 -18.50
C LEU A 48 24.94 -7.44 -18.36
N GLN A 49 25.77 -7.18 -19.37
CA GLN A 49 26.61 -5.98 -19.42
C GLN A 49 25.74 -4.72 -19.51
N GLU A 50 25.96 -3.76 -18.60
CA GLU A 50 25.30 -2.45 -18.66
C GLU A 50 25.74 -1.69 -19.91
N PRO A 51 24.80 -1.18 -20.74
CA PRO A 51 25.14 -0.38 -21.91
C PRO A 51 25.87 0.91 -21.53
N ALA A 52 26.86 1.32 -22.32
CA ALA A 52 27.69 2.49 -22.01
C ALA A 52 26.99 3.85 -22.23
N ASP A 53 26.06 3.91 -23.20
CA ASP A 53 25.28 5.13 -23.47
C ASP A 53 24.11 5.27 -22.50
N THR A 54 24.32 6.05 -21.43
CA THR A 54 23.32 6.28 -20.38
C THR A 54 22.12 7.14 -20.83
N ALA A 55 22.15 7.68 -22.05
CA ALA A 55 21.02 8.38 -22.66
C ALA A 55 20.26 7.52 -23.69
N GLY A 56 20.78 6.33 -24.01
CA GLY A 56 20.23 5.42 -25.00
C GLY A 56 18.98 4.66 -24.54
N LYS A 57 18.21 4.13 -25.51
CA LYS A 57 17.07 3.24 -25.24
C LYS A 57 17.53 1.95 -24.55
N GLU A 58 18.63 1.37 -25.02
CA GLU A 58 19.17 0.11 -24.50
C GLU A 58 19.54 0.20 -23.01
N TRP A 59 20.18 1.31 -22.61
CA TRP A 59 20.49 1.54 -21.20
C TRP A 59 19.21 1.66 -20.36
N ARG A 60 18.21 2.41 -20.83
CA ARG A 60 16.92 2.53 -20.12
C ARG A 60 16.22 1.18 -19.99
N ASP A 61 16.24 0.35 -21.04
CA ASP A 61 15.65 -0.98 -21.03
C ASP A 61 16.39 -1.89 -20.03
N HIS A 62 17.73 -1.87 -20.02
CA HIS A 62 18.55 -2.61 -19.05
C HIS A 62 18.24 -2.19 -17.61
N VAL A 63 18.26 -0.90 -17.31
CA VAL A 63 17.97 -0.37 -15.96
C VAL A 63 16.54 -0.70 -15.54
N SER A 64 15.57 -0.56 -16.45
CA SER A 64 14.16 -0.89 -16.18
C SER A 64 13.99 -2.38 -15.88
N LEU A 65 14.61 -3.26 -16.66
CA LEU A 65 14.57 -4.70 -16.44
C LEU A 65 15.18 -5.08 -15.08
N LYS A 66 16.36 -4.55 -14.76
CA LYS A 66 17.01 -4.81 -13.47
C LYS A 66 16.20 -4.31 -12.29
N ALA A 67 15.69 -3.08 -12.37
CA ALA A 67 14.80 -2.54 -11.34
C ALA A 67 13.55 -3.40 -11.14
N ALA A 68 12.93 -3.86 -12.24
CA ALA A 68 11.76 -4.72 -12.16
C ALA A 68 12.08 -6.08 -11.53
N CYS A 69 13.18 -6.72 -11.90
CA CYS A 69 13.62 -7.98 -11.32
C CYS A 69 13.93 -7.87 -9.82
N LEU A 70 14.58 -6.78 -9.39
CA LEU A 70 14.80 -6.50 -7.96
C LEU A 70 13.47 -6.32 -7.21
N ALA A 71 12.52 -5.58 -7.80
CA ALA A 71 11.20 -5.38 -7.21
C ALA A 71 10.39 -6.69 -7.13
N GLU A 72 10.40 -7.54 -8.16
CA GLU A 72 9.73 -8.86 -8.13
C GLU A 72 10.35 -9.78 -7.07
N ALA A 73 11.68 -9.73 -6.91
CA ALA A 73 12.39 -10.45 -5.85
C ALA A 73 12.19 -9.87 -4.44
N ARG A 74 11.34 -8.83 -4.28
CA ARG A 74 11.10 -8.11 -3.01
C ARG A 74 12.37 -7.49 -2.41
N ARG A 75 13.37 -7.22 -3.26
CA ARG A 75 14.62 -6.52 -2.93
C ARG A 75 14.42 -5.01 -3.12
N ASP A 76 13.31 -4.48 -2.58
CA ASP A 76 12.85 -3.11 -2.85
C ASP A 76 13.90 -2.06 -2.41
N ALA A 77 14.66 -2.30 -1.33
CA ALA A 77 15.74 -1.41 -0.89
C ALA A 77 16.90 -1.34 -1.90
N GLU A 78 17.25 -2.48 -2.51
CA GLU A 78 18.29 -2.53 -3.55
C GLU A 78 17.80 -1.90 -4.85
N ALA A 79 16.52 -2.10 -5.19
CA ALA A 79 15.88 -1.45 -6.33
C ALA A 79 15.92 0.08 -6.20
N VAL A 80 15.58 0.63 -5.03
CA VAL A 80 15.66 2.07 -4.76
C VAL A 80 17.09 2.58 -4.92
N ALA A 81 18.07 1.96 -4.25
CA ALA A 81 19.46 2.40 -4.32
C ALA A 81 20.01 2.35 -5.75
N PHE A 82 19.72 1.27 -6.49
CA PHE A 82 20.09 1.11 -7.89
C PHE A 82 19.46 2.21 -8.76
N LEU A 83 18.15 2.41 -8.66
CA LEU A 83 17.43 3.41 -9.45
C LEU A 83 17.90 4.83 -9.16
N GLU A 84 18.12 5.19 -7.90
CA GLU A 84 18.64 6.51 -7.51
C GLU A 84 20.04 6.76 -8.09
N GLU A 85 20.94 5.78 -8.02
CA GLU A 85 22.27 5.86 -8.62
C GLU A 85 22.18 6.07 -10.15
N LYS A 86 21.36 5.25 -10.82
CA LYS A 86 21.22 5.29 -12.29
C LYS A 86 20.56 6.57 -12.75
N MET A 87 19.51 7.02 -12.08
CA MET A 87 18.79 8.25 -12.44
C MET A 87 19.59 9.52 -12.17
N ALA A 88 20.61 9.48 -11.31
CA ALA A 88 21.55 10.59 -11.15
C ALA A 88 22.45 10.79 -12.39
N ARG A 89 22.61 9.76 -13.24
CA ARG A 89 23.54 9.74 -14.39
C ARG A 89 22.87 9.59 -15.75
N GLY A 90 21.68 9.00 -15.80
CA GLY A 90 20.85 8.85 -17.01
C GLY A 90 19.42 9.24 -16.67
N GLY A 91 18.83 10.13 -17.47
CA GLY A 91 17.64 10.91 -17.10
C GLY A 91 16.46 10.16 -16.49
N ARG A 92 15.62 10.89 -15.76
CA ARG A 92 14.47 10.40 -15.00
C ARG A 92 13.25 10.15 -15.90
N SER A 93 13.24 9.03 -16.62
CA SER A 93 12.09 8.67 -17.46
C SER A 93 10.87 8.29 -16.60
N PRO A 94 9.63 8.50 -17.09
CA PRO A 94 8.43 8.13 -16.35
C PRO A 94 8.38 6.66 -15.91
N GLN A 95 8.95 5.75 -16.71
CA GLN A 95 8.97 4.33 -16.41
C GLN A 95 9.91 3.99 -15.23
N LEU A 96 11.10 4.61 -15.19
CA LEU A 96 12.03 4.44 -14.06
C LEU A 96 11.47 5.05 -12.77
N LEU A 97 10.80 6.20 -12.89
CA LEU A 97 10.11 6.84 -11.77
C LEU A 97 8.95 5.99 -11.22
N ASP A 98 8.21 5.29 -12.09
CA ASP A 98 7.17 4.34 -11.65
C ASP A 98 7.77 3.15 -10.86
N PHE A 99 8.89 2.59 -11.32
CA PHE A 99 9.60 1.54 -10.57
C PHE A 99 10.15 2.05 -9.23
N LEU A 100 10.72 3.25 -9.21
CA LEU A 100 11.23 3.87 -7.99
C LEU A 100 10.10 4.08 -6.98
N GLY A 101 9.01 4.74 -7.41
CA GLY A 101 7.86 5.00 -6.55
C GLY A 101 7.21 3.71 -6.02
N THR A 102 7.16 2.65 -6.84
CA THR A 102 6.62 1.35 -6.41
C THR A 102 7.48 0.72 -5.32
N SER A 103 8.80 0.77 -5.47
CA SER A 103 9.75 0.23 -4.48
C SER A 103 9.74 1.05 -3.19
N GLN A 104 9.74 2.39 -3.29
CA GLN A 104 9.60 3.30 -2.15
C GLN A 104 8.29 3.05 -1.38
N PHE A 105 7.17 2.87 -2.09
CA PHE A 105 5.88 2.58 -1.47
C PHE A 105 5.90 1.27 -0.68
N ARG A 106 6.53 0.22 -1.22
CA ARG A 106 6.68 -1.08 -0.52
C ARG A 106 7.57 -1.00 0.72
N LEU A 107 8.52 -0.08 0.75
CA LEU A 107 9.34 0.23 1.93
C LEU A 107 8.63 1.14 2.94
N GLY A 108 7.42 1.62 2.63
CA GLY A 108 6.68 2.55 3.47
C GLY A 108 7.13 4.01 3.35
N GLN A 109 8.00 4.32 2.39
CA GLN A 109 8.45 5.68 2.04
C GLN A 109 7.36 6.37 1.19
N ASN A 110 6.19 6.60 1.80
CA ASN A 110 4.97 6.96 1.07
C ASN A 110 5.04 8.36 0.45
N ALA A 111 5.74 9.30 1.08
CA ALA A 111 5.87 10.67 0.58
C ALA A 111 6.80 10.71 -0.63
N GLU A 112 7.93 10.00 -0.55
CA GLU A 112 8.89 9.82 -1.63
C GLU A 112 8.26 9.08 -2.81
N ALA A 113 7.49 8.02 -2.52
CA ALA A 113 6.75 7.29 -3.55
C ALA A 113 5.76 8.20 -4.30
N ALA A 114 4.99 9.01 -3.57
CA ALA A 114 4.06 9.95 -4.18
C ALA A 114 4.78 10.97 -5.07
N ALA A 115 5.92 11.50 -4.61
CA ALA A 115 6.74 12.43 -5.39
C ALA A 115 7.25 11.79 -6.70
N SER A 116 7.77 10.56 -6.63
CA SER A 116 8.24 9.83 -7.82
C SER A 116 7.10 9.60 -8.83
N PHE A 117 5.90 9.24 -8.37
CA PHE A 117 4.76 9.06 -9.26
C PHE A 117 4.22 10.38 -9.84
N GLU A 118 4.26 11.48 -9.08
CA GLU A 118 3.89 12.81 -9.60
C GLU A 118 4.87 13.25 -10.69
N GLU A 119 6.17 13.08 -10.45
CA GLU A 119 7.19 13.38 -11.44
C GLU A 119 7.04 12.51 -12.71
N ALA A 120 6.70 11.22 -12.53
CA ALA A 120 6.39 10.35 -13.67
C ALA A 120 5.23 10.93 -14.48
N LEU A 121 4.14 11.32 -13.81
CA LEU A 121 2.96 11.90 -14.44
C LEU A 121 3.28 13.19 -15.23
N GLU A 122 4.09 14.07 -14.65
CA GLU A 122 4.57 15.32 -15.27
C GLU A 122 5.48 15.05 -16.47
N GLY A 123 6.27 13.98 -16.42
CA GLY A 123 7.18 13.53 -17.48
C GLY A 123 6.50 12.97 -18.74
N GLY A 124 5.17 13.02 -18.84
CA GLY A 124 4.45 12.77 -20.10
C GLY A 124 4.06 11.32 -20.36
N VAL A 125 3.67 10.58 -19.32
CA VAL A 125 3.11 9.22 -19.44
C VAL A 125 1.92 9.18 -20.39
N SER A 126 1.82 8.09 -21.14
CA SER A 126 0.75 7.87 -22.11
C SER A 126 -0.62 7.91 -21.44
N TYR A 127 -1.65 8.36 -22.16
CA TYR A 127 -3.02 8.42 -21.64
C TYR A 127 -3.49 7.08 -21.05
N ASN A 128 -3.09 5.96 -21.67
CA ASN A 128 -3.47 4.61 -21.27
C ASN A 128 -2.81 4.17 -19.96
N ASP A 129 -1.66 4.73 -19.60
CA ASP A 129 -0.90 4.35 -18.40
C ASP A 129 -1.24 5.21 -17.19
N ARG A 130 -1.84 6.39 -17.40
CA ARG A 130 -2.22 7.33 -16.32
C ARG A 130 -3.12 6.70 -15.25
N PRO A 131 -4.15 5.89 -15.59
CA PRO A 131 -4.98 5.26 -14.56
C PRO A 131 -4.16 4.43 -13.56
N ASN A 132 -3.13 3.72 -14.01
CA ASN A 132 -2.27 2.95 -13.11
C ASN A 132 -1.52 3.87 -12.13
N LEU A 133 -0.96 4.97 -12.61
CA LEU A 133 -0.29 5.95 -11.75
C LEU A 133 -1.26 6.66 -10.80
N TYR A 134 -2.46 7.01 -11.25
CA TYR A 134 -3.49 7.58 -10.36
C TYR A 134 -3.82 6.63 -9.20
N ARG A 135 -3.91 5.33 -9.46
CA ARG A 135 -4.12 4.31 -8.43
C ARG A 135 -3.01 4.28 -7.41
N LYS A 136 -1.75 4.28 -7.88
CA LYS A 136 -0.55 4.28 -7.04
C LYS A 136 -0.44 5.57 -6.22
N LEU A 137 -0.68 6.74 -6.83
CA LEU A 137 -0.71 8.05 -6.16
C LEU A 137 -1.77 8.10 -5.06
N ALA A 138 -2.99 7.69 -5.36
CA ALA A 138 -4.06 7.65 -4.38
C ALA A 138 -3.71 6.71 -3.20
N ALA A 139 -3.04 5.58 -3.46
CA ALA A 139 -2.62 4.65 -2.42
C ALA A 139 -1.47 5.22 -1.56
N ALA A 140 -0.46 5.82 -2.19
CA ALA A 140 0.66 6.48 -1.55
C ALA A 140 0.17 7.61 -0.63
N TYR A 141 -0.71 8.48 -1.14
CA TYR A 141 -1.26 9.58 -0.34
C TYR A 141 -2.15 9.11 0.80
N LEU A 142 -2.97 8.07 0.59
CA LEU A 142 -3.79 7.51 1.66
C LEU A 142 -2.91 6.97 2.81
N LYS A 143 -1.82 6.26 2.47
CA LYS A 143 -0.86 5.74 3.44
C LYS A 143 -0.05 6.84 4.13
N GLN A 144 0.35 7.87 3.39
CA GLN A 144 1.02 9.03 3.95
C GLN A 144 0.11 9.76 4.95
N ALA A 145 -1.16 9.93 4.62
CA ALA A 145 -2.12 10.59 5.49
C ALA A 145 -2.39 9.81 6.79
N SER A 146 -2.27 8.47 6.79
CA SER A 146 -2.47 7.64 7.99
C SER A 146 -1.19 7.39 8.80
N ALA A 147 -0.06 7.97 8.40
CA ALA A 147 1.21 7.75 9.06
C ALA A 147 1.23 8.35 10.48
N SER A 148 1.95 7.68 11.39
CA SER A 148 2.30 8.17 12.74
C SER A 148 1.19 8.19 13.80
N GLY A 149 0.07 7.49 13.62
CA GLY A 149 -0.99 7.40 14.64
C GLY A 149 -1.63 8.74 15.01
N LYS A 150 -1.39 9.77 14.20
CA LYS A 150 -1.97 11.11 14.33
C LYS A 150 -3.29 11.17 13.57
N ALA A 151 -4.06 12.23 13.83
CA ALA A 151 -5.18 12.57 12.97
C ALA A 151 -4.68 12.73 11.52
N PRO A 152 -5.42 12.20 10.52
CA PRO A 152 -4.98 12.28 9.15
C PRO A 152 -4.74 13.70 8.65
N ASP A 153 -3.66 13.90 7.89
CA ASP A 153 -3.42 15.16 7.23
C ASP A 153 -4.49 15.39 6.14
N LYS A 154 -5.31 16.43 6.33
CA LYS A 154 -6.43 16.75 5.44
C LYS A 154 -5.97 17.15 4.04
N ALA A 155 -4.83 17.84 3.91
CA ALA A 155 -4.32 18.26 2.60
C ALA A 155 -3.82 17.04 1.82
N VAL A 156 -3.15 16.11 2.50
CA VAL A 156 -2.70 14.84 1.90
C VAL A 156 -3.90 13.96 1.52
N LEU A 157 -4.94 13.87 2.36
CA LEU A 157 -6.18 13.17 2.03
C LEU A 157 -6.90 13.75 0.81
N ALA A 158 -6.90 15.07 0.65
CA ALA A 158 -7.49 15.71 -0.53
C ALA A 158 -6.77 15.31 -1.82
N LYS A 159 -5.44 15.09 -1.77
CA LYS A 159 -4.70 14.53 -2.91
C LYS A 159 -5.11 13.08 -3.20
N ALA A 160 -5.27 12.25 -2.18
CA ALA A 160 -5.74 10.86 -2.34
C ALA A 160 -7.13 10.82 -2.98
N GLU A 161 -8.04 11.69 -2.53
CA GLU A 161 -9.38 11.84 -3.11
C GLU A 161 -9.31 12.24 -4.59
N ARG A 162 -8.53 13.28 -4.92
CA ARG A 162 -8.37 13.78 -6.29
C ARG A 162 -7.97 12.66 -7.24
N TYR A 163 -6.92 11.90 -6.92
CA TYR A 163 -6.45 10.83 -7.80
C TYR A 163 -7.42 9.65 -7.87
N THR A 164 -8.17 9.37 -6.81
CA THR A 164 -9.22 8.34 -6.85
C THR A 164 -10.42 8.77 -7.71
N ARG A 165 -10.77 10.06 -7.73
CA ARG A 165 -11.81 10.59 -8.63
C ARG A 165 -11.37 10.58 -10.08
N LEU A 166 -10.14 10.98 -10.37
CA LEU A 166 -9.58 10.89 -11.72
C LEU A 166 -9.63 9.45 -12.26
N LEU A 167 -9.43 8.44 -11.41
CA LEU A 167 -9.63 7.04 -11.79
C LEU A 167 -11.07 6.73 -12.20
N LEU A 168 -12.06 7.16 -11.43
CA LEU A 168 -13.48 6.96 -11.75
C LEU A 168 -13.90 7.67 -13.04
N GLU A 169 -13.28 8.82 -13.34
CA GLU A 169 -13.54 9.58 -14.57
C GLU A 169 -12.90 8.96 -15.82
N THR A 170 -11.77 8.27 -15.65
CA THR A 170 -10.95 7.77 -16.77
C THR A 170 -11.09 6.27 -17.03
N ASP A 171 -11.58 5.50 -16.07
CA ASP A 171 -11.81 4.06 -16.20
C ASP A 171 -13.30 3.77 -16.45
N PRO A 172 -13.73 3.53 -17.71
CA PRO A 172 -15.14 3.27 -18.04
C PRO A 172 -15.69 1.99 -17.41
N ILE A 173 -14.84 1.11 -16.87
CA ILE A 173 -15.22 -0.07 -16.08
C ILE A 173 -14.40 -0.04 -14.80
N ALA A 174 -14.52 1.06 -14.04
CA ALA A 174 -13.86 1.21 -12.76
C ALA A 174 -14.09 -0.02 -11.88
N GLY A 175 -13.00 -0.76 -11.65
CA GLY A 175 -13.07 -1.99 -10.88
C GLY A 175 -13.52 -1.73 -9.44
N PRO A 176 -14.08 -2.74 -8.74
CA PRO A 176 -14.51 -2.62 -7.35
C PRO A 176 -13.45 -2.07 -6.39
N ALA A 177 -12.16 -2.28 -6.69
CA ALA A 177 -11.05 -1.71 -5.91
C ALA A 177 -11.01 -0.18 -5.91
N VAL A 178 -11.46 0.49 -6.97
CA VAL A 178 -11.50 1.97 -7.06
C VAL A 178 -12.53 2.53 -6.07
N TYR A 179 -13.72 1.93 -6.02
CA TYR A 179 -14.76 2.26 -5.05
C TYR A 179 -14.30 2.04 -3.62
N ALA A 180 -13.66 0.90 -3.34
CA ALA A 180 -13.09 0.63 -2.02
C ALA A 180 -11.98 1.62 -1.64
N GLN A 181 -11.17 2.08 -2.61
CA GLN A 181 -10.17 3.11 -2.38
C GLN A 181 -10.80 4.45 -2.00
N LEU A 182 -11.87 4.87 -2.70
CA LEU A 182 -12.62 6.08 -2.34
C LEU A 182 -13.32 5.92 -0.98
N ALA A 183 -13.86 4.74 -0.70
CA ALA A 183 -14.48 4.42 0.58
C ALA A 183 -13.49 4.60 1.74
N ARG A 184 -12.22 4.20 1.57
CA ARG A 184 -11.15 4.40 2.56
C ARG A 184 -10.80 5.87 2.74
N VAL A 185 -10.75 6.65 1.66
CA VAL A 185 -10.58 8.11 1.75
C VAL A 185 -11.71 8.74 2.57
N ARG A 186 -12.97 8.40 2.24
CA ARG A 186 -14.16 8.88 2.97
C ARG A 186 -14.17 8.45 4.44
N LEU A 187 -13.74 7.22 4.73
CA LEU A 187 -13.58 6.72 6.09
C LEU A 187 -12.61 7.61 6.90
N MET A 188 -11.46 7.94 6.32
CA MET A 188 -10.44 8.76 6.98
C MET A 188 -10.84 10.23 7.12
N GLN A 189 -11.72 10.73 6.24
CA GLN A 189 -12.33 12.06 6.36
C GLN A 189 -13.46 12.12 7.40
N GLY A 190 -13.91 10.97 7.92
CA GLY A 190 -15.07 10.89 8.82
C GLY A 190 -16.42 10.88 8.12
N ALA A 191 -16.44 10.80 6.78
CA ALA A 191 -17.65 10.69 5.97
C ALA A 191 -18.14 9.23 5.95
N TYR A 192 -18.61 8.74 7.11
CA TYR A 192 -18.86 7.32 7.31
C TYR A 192 -20.00 6.75 6.47
N ASP A 193 -21.08 7.52 6.24
CA ASP A 193 -22.21 7.04 5.43
C ASP A 193 -21.82 6.87 3.97
N GLU A 194 -21.07 7.81 3.39
CA GLU A 194 -20.50 7.67 2.05
C GLU A 194 -19.54 6.49 1.98
N SER A 195 -18.67 6.32 2.99
CA SER A 195 -17.75 5.17 3.08
C SER A 195 -18.49 3.83 3.06
N ILE A 196 -19.57 3.71 3.86
CA ILE A 196 -20.43 2.52 3.90
C ILE A 196 -21.05 2.25 2.53
N SER A 197 -21.59 3.29 1.89
CA SER A 197 -22.18 3.16 0.55
C SER A 197 -21.16 2.64 -0.47
N LEU A 198 -19.97 3.24 -0.50
CA LEU A 198 -18.92 2.89 -1.46
C LEU A 198 -18.33 1.48 -1.23
N PHE A 199 -18.17 1.05 0.03
CA PHE A 199 -17.78 -0.34 0.30
C PHE A 199 -18.88 -1.34 -0.09
N GLY A 200 -20.16 -0.98 0.10
CA GLY A 200 -21.28 -1.79 -0.36
C GLY A 200 -21.32 -1.93 -1.89
N GLU A 201 -21.04 -0.84 -2.61
CA GLU A 201 -20.89 -0.85 -4.07
C GLU A 201 -19.70 -1.71 -4.51
N ALA A 202 -18.55 -1.57 -3.85
CA ALA A 202 -17.37 -2.41 -4.11
C ALA A 202 -17.66 -3.91 -3.93
N LEU A 203 -18.39 -4.29 -2.87
CA LEU A 203 -18.81 -5.69 -2.65
C LEU A 203 -19.78 -6.18 -3.73
N THR A 204 -20.73 -5.34 -4.14
CA THR A 204 -21.70 -5.66 -5.20
C THR A 204 -21.00 -5.92 -6.53
N LEU A 205 -20.08 -5.03 -6.92
CA LEU A 205 -19.29 -5.16 -8.14
C LEU A 205 -18.33 -6.36 -8.07
N ASN A 206 -17.73 -6.63 -6.91
CA ASN A 206 -16.80 -7.75 -6.71
C ASN A 206 -17.41 -9.11 -7.09
N ALA A 207 -18.70 -9.32 -6.77
CA ALA A 207 -19.39 -10.58 -7.00
C ALA A 207 -19.38 -11.04 -8.47
N SER A 208 -19.44 -10.09 -9.40
CA SER A 208 -19.49 -10.35 -10.85
C SER A 208 -18.29 -9.79 -11.62
N TYR A 209 -17.29 -9.20 -10.95
CA TYR A 209 -16.17 -8.57 -11.64
C TYR A 209 -15.37 -9.60 -12.45
N PRO A 210 -15.29 -9.45 -13.78
CA PRO A 210 -14.66 -10.44 -14.67
C PRO A 210 -13.14 -10.41 -14.59
N GLY A 211 -12.55 -9.29 -14.15
CA GLY A 211 -11.10 -9.11 -14.07
C GLY A 211 -10.42 -9.90 -12.96
N TRP A 212 -11.18 -10.54 -12.06
CA TRP A 212 -10.63 -11.27 -10.92
C TRP A 212 -10.96 -12.77 -10.96
N PRO A 213 -9.94 -13.64 -10.88
CA PRO A 213 -10.18 -15.06 -10.63
C PRO A 213 -10.76 -15.27 -9.23
N GLY A 214 -11.37 -16.43 -8.99
CA GLY A 214 -12.13 -16.70 -7.77
C GLY A 214 -11.36 -16.52 -6.46
N GLU A 215 -10.05 -16.80 -6.45
CA GLU A 215 -9.21 -16.56 -5.28
C GLU A 215 -9.02 -15.07 -4.98
N VAL A 216 -8.66 -14.27 -6.00
CA VAL A 216 -8.52 -12.81 -5.86
C VAL A 216 -9.85 -12.19 -5.44
N ARG A 217 -10.98 -12.64 -6.02
CA ARG A 217 -12.31 -12.19 -5.63
C ARG A 217 -12.60 -12.39 -4.15
N ARG A 218 -12.22 -13.56 -3.58
CA ARG A 218 -12.37 -13.84 -2.13
C ARG A 218 -11.48 -12.94 -1.27
N ILE A 219 -10.22 -12.72 -1.69
CA ILE A 219 -9.31 -11.81 -0.97
C ILE A 219 -9.88 -10.39 -0.95
N MET A 220 -10.44 -9.93 -2.07
CA MET A 220 -11.05 -8.60 -2.17
C MET A 220 -12.34 -8.50 -1.35
N GLU A 221 -13.15 -9.56 -1.32
CA GLU A 221 -14.34 -9.64 -0.45
C GLU A 221 -13.98 -9.50 1.03
N VAL A 222 -12.92 -10.16 1.49
CA VAL A 222 -12.37 -10.01 2.85
C VAL A 222 -12.03 -8.54 3.12
N GLU A 223 -11.28 -7.90 2.22
CA GLU A 223 -10.85 -6.52 2.41
C GLU A 223 -12.00 -5.52 2.44
N PHE A 224 -12.99 -5.69 1.57
CA PHE A 224 -14.14 -4.79 1.50
C PHE A 224 -15.08 -4.99 2.67
N THR A 225 -15.31 -6.23 3.09
CA THR A 225 -16.08 -6.57 4.29
C THR A 225 -15.41 -5.99 5.54
N MET A 226 -14.08 -6.11 5.66
CA MET A 226 -13.31 -5.50 6.75
C MET A 226 -13.47 -3.97 6.74
N GLY A 227 -13.28 -3.32 5.59
CA GLY A 227 -13.45 -1.87 5.45
C GLY A 227 -14.86 -1.38 5.78
N LEU A 228 -15.88 -2.12 5.35
CA LEU A 228 -17.28 -1.86 5.70
C LEU A 228 -17.52 -1.97 7.21
N GLY A 229 -16.97 -3.01 7.85
CA GLY A 229 -17.03 -3.19 9.30
C GLY A 229 -16.39 -2.02 10.05
N GLN A 230 -15.22 -1.55 9.61
CA GLN A 230 -14.57 -0.36 10.16
C GLN A 230 -15.46 0.89 10.01
N ALA A 231 -16.09 1.09 8.86
CA ALA A 231 -16.95 2.23 8.61
C ALA A 231 -18.19 2.24 9.51
N TYR A 232 -18.92 1.11 9.63
CA TYR A 232 -20.02 0.97 10.59
C TYR A 232 -19.58 1.22 12.03
N TYR A 233 -18.45 0.64 12.42
CA TYR A 233 -17.91 0.81 13.78
C TYR A 233 -17.59 2.27 14.08
N ARG A 234 -16.92 2.98 13.16
CA ARG A 234 -16.53 4.39 13.33
C ARG A 234 -17.73 5.33 13.30
N ARG A 235 -18.78 5.01 12.53
CA ARG A 235 -20.07 5.73 12.54
C ARG A 235 -20.82 5.65 13.87
N GLY A 236 -20.61 4.58 14.65
CA GLY A 236 -21.25 4.36 15.95
C GLY A 236 -22.04 3.06 16.06
N ASP A 237 -22.25 2.34 14.96
CA ASP A 237 -22.88 1.01 14.97
C ASP A 237 -21.83 -0.06 15.30
N LYS A 238 -21.42 -0.06 16.58
CA LYS A 238 -20.30 -0.86 17.08
C LYS A 238 -20.53 -2.36 16.92
N SER A 239 -21.76 -2.81 17.16
CA SER A 239 -22.14 -4.23 17.08
C SER A 239 -22.04 -4.73 15.64
N ARG A 240 -22.70 -4.04 14.70
CA ARG A 240 -22.64 -4.40 13.27
C ARG A 240 -21.24 -4.31 12.71
N GLY A 241 -20.51 -3.27 13.06
CA GLY A 241 -19.12 -3.09 12.63
C GLY A 241 -18.22 -4.24 13.10
N ALA A 242 -18.32 -4.65 14.37
CA ALA A 242 -17.56 -5.78 14.90
C ALA A 242 -17.95 -7.10 14.21
N ALA A 243 -19.25 -7.36 14.02
CA ALA A 243 -19.72 -8.57 13.35
C ALA A 243 -19.19 -8.70 11.91
N LEU A 244 -19.17 -7.61 11.15
CA LEU A 244 -18.60 -7.60 9.80
C LEU A 244 -17.08 -7.86 9.80
N MET A 245 -16.34 -7.31 10.76
CA MET A 245 -14.90 -7.58 10.88
C MET A 245 -14.62 -9.05 11.25
N GLU A 246 -15.47 -9.68 12.07
CA GLU A 246 -15.38 -11.14 12.31
C GLU A 246 -15.72 -11.94 11.05
N GLN A 247 -16.78 -11.57 10.33
CA GLN A 247 -17.11 -12.20 9.05
C GLN A 247 -15.94 -12.13 8.06
N ALA A 248 -15.25 -10.99 7.96
CA ALA A 248 -14.06 -10.86 7.12
C ALA A 248 -12.93 -11.82 7.53
N ILE A 249 -12.76 -12.10 8.82
CA ILE A 249 -11.80 -13.10 9.32
C ILE A 249 -12.25 -14.51 8.94
N ASP A 250 -13.54 -14.82 9.06
CA ASP A 250 -14.09 -16.15 8.78
C ASP A 250 -13.97 -16.54 7.31
N ILE A 251 -14.22 -15.60 6.39
CA ILE A 251 -14.16 -15.85 4.94
C ILE A 251 -12.73 -15.77 4.37
N ALA A 252 -11.73 -15.39 5.18
CA ALA A 252 -10.35 -15.28 4.71
C ALA A 252 -9.74 -16.65 4.34
N PRO A 253 -9.21 -16.81 3.10
CA PRO A 253 -8.81 -18.13 2.59
C PRO A 253 -7.53 -18.69 3.20
N THR A 254 -6.73 -17.87 3.91
CA THR A 254 -5.45 -18.28 4.49
C THR A 254 -5.31 -17.81 5.93
N GLU A 255 -4.57 -18.57 6.75
CA GLU A 255 -4.28 -18.16 8.13
C GLU A 255 -3.43 -16.88 8.21
N SER A 256 -2.58 -16.63 7.20
CA SER A 256 -1.84 -15.38 7.10
C SER A 256 -2.77 -14.18 6.92
N LEU A 257 -3.79 -14.29 6.03
CA LEU A 257 -4.76 -13.23 5.85
C LEU A 257 -5.65 -13.07 7.10
N LYS A 258 -6.06 -14.16 7.75
CA LYS A 258 -6.80 -14.10 9.03
C LYS A 258 -6.02 -13.37 10.12
N ALA A 259 -4.71 -13.65 10.25
CA ALA A 259 -3.86 -12.98 11.22
C ALA A 259 -3.83 -11.46 10.99
N VAL A 260 -3.74 -11.03 9.73
CA VAL A 260 -3.83 -9.62 9.35
C VAL A 260 -5.19 -9.03 9.72
N MET A 261 -6.28 -9.71 9.34
CA MET A 261 -7.63 -9.22 9.62
C MET A 261 -7.92 -9.08 11.11
N ARG A 262 -7.42 -10.02 11.94
CA ARG A 262 -7.46 -9.91 13.40
C ARG A 262 -6.70 -8.68 13.90
N ALA A 263 -5.50 -8.44 13.39
CA ALA A 263 -4.73 -7.24 13.77
C ALA A 263 -5.45 -5.94 13.41
N ILE A 264 -6.08 -5.86 12.22
CA ILE A 264 -6.86 -4.69 11.79
C ILE A 264 -8.10 -4.49 12.68
N ARG A 265 -8.83 -5.57 12.96
CA ARG A 265 -9.99 -5.54 13.87
C ARG A 265 -9.57 -5.05 15.25
N ASP A 266 -8.53 -5.63 15.82
CA ASP A 266 -8.08 -5.31 17.18
C ASP A 266 -7.63 -3.85 17.30
N ASP A 267 -6.91 -3.32 16.31
CA ASP A 267 -6.56 -1.88 16.24
C ASP A 267 -7.80 -0.98 16.12
N THR A 268 -8.82 -1.43 15.38
CA THR A 268 -10.07 -0.68 15.21
C THR A 268 -10.90 -0.65 16.50
N LEU A 269 -11.00 -1.80 17.18
CA LEU A 269 -11.79 -1.95 18.41
C LEU A 269 -11.09 -1.36 19.63
N ARG A 270 -9.75 -1.40 19.65
CA ARG A 270 -8.91 -0.97 20.77
C ARG A 270 -7.67 -0.25 20.21
N PRO A 271 -7.80 1.02 19.81
CA PRO A 271 -6.65 1.79 19.35
C PRO A 271 -5.58 1.80 20.45
N ALA A 272 -4.32 1.63 20.10
CA ALA A 272 -3.20 1.56 21.05
C ALA A 272 -3.05 2.80 21.97
N THR A 273 -3.85 3.85 21.75
CA THR A 273 -3.92 5.07 22.56
C THR A 273 -5.03 5.06 23.62
N ALA A 274 -5.88 4.03 23.69
CA ALA A 274 -6.99 3.96 24.65
C ALA A 274 -6.62 3.36 26.01
N GLY A 275 -5.34 3.12 26.30
CA GLY A 275 -4.97 2.50 27.57
C GLY A 275 -3.50 2.59 27.90
N LEU A 276 -3.02 3.78 28.28
CA LEU A 276 -2.02 3.96 29.34
C LEU A 276 -2.18 5.38 29.92
N GLY A 277 -3.15 5.54 30.81
CA GLY A 277 -3.03 6.50 31.92
C GLY A 277 -1.97 6.01 32.91
N LEU A 278 -0.73 5.87 32.43
CA LEU A 278 0.44 5.72 33.27
C LEU A 278 1.18 7.05 33.21
N ASP A 279 0.98 7.81 34.27
CA ASP A 279 1.71 9.02 34.61
C ASP A 279 3.21 8.67 34.65
N TRP A 280 3.92 8.99 33.57
CA TRP A 280 5.36 8.76 33.48
C TRP A 280 6.07 9.96 34.12
N ARG A 281 6.52 9.80 35.36
CA ARG A 281 7.47 10.73 35.99
C ARG A 281 8.90 10.31 35.62
N PRO A 282 9.71 11.17 34.96
CA PRO A 282 11.12 10.90 34.74
C PRO A 282 11.85 10.88 36.09
N GLY A 283 12.63 9.83 36.33
CA GLY A 283 13.28 9.57 37.61
C GLY A 283 14.38 10.57 37.98
N LEU A 284 14.60 10.68 39.30
CA LEU A 284 15.91 10.98 39.88
C LEU A 284 16.41 9.71 40.61
N PRO A 285 17.71 9.37 40.51
CA PRO A 285 18.27 8.15 41.07
C PRO A 285 18.77 8.35 42.51
N GLY A 286 18.64 7.30 43.33
CA GLY A 286 19.59 7.05 44.42
C GLY A 286 18.98 6.84 45.81
N VAL A 287 19.52 5.79 46.46
CA VAL A 287 19.45 5.42 47.88
C VAL A 287 18.28 4.52 48.29
N TRP A 288 18.67 3.28 48.60
CA TRP A 288 17.89 2.23 49.26
C TRP A 288 17.71 2.52 50.75
N THR A 289 16.55 2.19 51.31
CA THR A 289 16.47 1.49 52.61
C THR A 289 15.20 0.65 52.69
N ALA A 290 15.38 -0.64 52.97
CA ALA A 290 14.34 -1.54 53.44
C ALA A 290 14.18 -1.40 54.95
N THR A 291 12.98 -1.04 55.40
CA THR A 291 12.40 -1.23 56.73
C THR A 291 10.95 -0.76 56.57
N GLY A 292 9.89 -1.46 56.90
CA GLY A 292 9.64 -2.55 57.83
C GLY A 292 8.17 -2.39 58.21
N ALA A 293 7.42 -3.49 58.28
CA ALA A 293 6.03 -3.46 58.72
C ALA A 293 5.90 -2.89 60.15
N ARG A 294 4.83 -2.15 60.42
CA ARG A 294 3.83 -2.47 61.46
C ARG A 294 2.74 -1.39 61.60
N THR A 295 1.54 -1.93 61.86
CA THR A 295 0.26 -1.38 62.37
C THR A 295 -0.42 -0.32 61.54
#